data_AF-A0A933Q4K0-F1
#
_entry.id   AF-A0A933Q4K0-F1
#
_cell.length_a   1.000
_cell.length_b   1.000
_cell.length_c   1.000
_cell.angle_alpha   90.00
_cell.angle_beta   90.00
_cell.angle_gamma   90.00
#
_symmetry.space_group_name_H-M   'P 1'
#
loop_
_entity.id
_entity.type
_entity.pdbx_description
1 polymer ?
#
loop_
_entity_poly.entity_id
_entity_poly.type
_entity_poly.pdbx_seq_one_letter_code
_entity_poly.pdbx_strand_id
1 'polypeptide(L)'
;MILSWFNAKEAEDFGHGLAEFYDSQSKINAKASNHKAAEKQQKLVSQVLMKAQQFKTNHTLNAYQKAKLGNAFKWKLRDLGHETELVDMMTKDLLLALR
;
A
#
# COMPACT_ATOMS: atom_id res chain seq x y z
N MET A 1 19.06 19.25 -8.70
CA MET A 1 18.25 18.00 -8.77
C MET A 1 16.89 18.21 -8.10
N ILE A 2 16.01 18.99 -8.72
CA ILE A 2 14.69 19.33 -8.13
C ILE A 2 13.64 18.25 -8.50
N LEU A 3 13.82 17.59 -9.66
CA LEU A 3 12.88 16.58 -10.19
C LEU A 3 12.85 15.27 -9.38
N SER A 4 13.97 14.79 -8.82
CA SER A 4 13.94 13.58 -7.97
C SER A 4 13.21 13.77 -6.65
N TRP A 5 13.18 15.01 -6.12
CA TRP A 5 12.47 15.29 -4.87
C TRP A 5 10.95 15.32 -5.08
N PHE A 6 10.51 15.84 -6.22
CA PHE A 6 9.12 15.80 -6.65
C PHE A 6 8.62 14.34 -6.79
N ASN A 7 9.41 13.47 -7.43
CA ASN A 7 9.05 12.05 -7.58
C ASN A 7 9.16 11.25 -6.27
N ALA A 8 9.91 11.73 -5.27
CA ALA A 8 9.97 11.10 -3.95
C ALA A 8 8.74 11.45 -3.10
N LYS A 9 8.25 12.69 -3.21
CA LYS A 9 6.98 13.11 -2.63
C LYS A 9 5.82 12.35 -3.26
N GLU A 10 5.83 12.15 -4.58
CA GLU A 10 4.80 11.37 -5.27
C GLU A 10 4.74 9.91 -4.79
N ALA A 11 5.90 9.28 -4.55
CA ALA A 11 5.97 7.92 -4.01
C ALA A 11 5.43 7.83 -2.57
N GLU A 12 5.66 8.86 -1.75
CA GLU A 12 5.14 8.98 -0.39
C GLU A 12 3.63 9.21 -0.38
N ASP A 13 3.14 10.18 -1.17
CA ASP A 13 1.71 10.48 -1.32
C ASP A 13 0.94 9.26 -1.84
N PHE A 14 1.52 8.51 -2.79
CA PHE A 14 0.97 7.25 -3.26
C PHE A 14 0.91 6.19 -2.16
N GLY A 15 1.98 6.04 -1.35
CA GLY A 15 2.00 5.12 -0.21
C GLY A 15 0.90 5.42 0.81
N HIS A 16 0.65 6.69 1.13
CA HIS A 16 -0.46 7.11 1.99
C HIS A 16 -1.83 6.78 1.38
N GLY A 17 -2.06 7.15 0.12
CA GLY A 17 -3.33 6.86 -0.56
C GLY A 17 -3.60 5.36 -0.69
N LEU A 18 -2.55 4.54 -0.85
CA LEU A 18 -2.68 3.09 -0.93
C LEU A 18 -3.11 2.48 0.41
N ALA A 19 -2.61 3.01 1.53
CA ALA A 19 -3.03 2.60 2.87
C ALA A 19 -4.48 3.00 3.16
N GLU A 20 -4.88 4.22 2.80
CA GLU A 20 -6.26 4.70 2.94
C GLU A 20 -7.25 3.91 2.08
N PHE A 21 -6.84 3.54 0.85
CA PHE A 21 -7.61 2.67 -0.01
C PHE A 21 -7.84 1.30 0.65
N TYR A 22 -6.78 0.69 1.19
CA TYR A 22 -6.89 -0.59 1.88
C TYR A 22 -7.83 -0.52 3.09
N ASP A 23 -7.65 0.46 3.96
CA ASP A 23 -8.48 0.64 5.16
C ASP A 23 -9.97 0.80 4.82
N SER A 24 -10.26 1.69 3.86
CA SER A 24 -11.62 1.94 3.39
C SER A 24 -12.29 0.66 2.86
N GLN A 25 -11.59 -0.07 1.99
CA GLN A 25 -12.11 -1.32 1.43
C GLN A 25 -12.21 -2.44 2.47
N SER A 26 -11.28 -2.51 3.42
CA SER A 26 -11.31 -3.49 4.51
C SER A 26 -12.53 -3.27 5.41
N LYS A 27 -12.81 -2.02 5.78
CA LYS A 27 -14.02 -1.64 6.54
C LYS A 27 -15.31 -1.97 5.79
N ILE A 28 -15.36 -1.75 4.48
CA ILE A 28 -16.50 -2.13 3.63
C ILE A 28 -16.69 -3.66 3.63
N ASN A 29 -15.60 -4.41 3.47
CA ASN A 29 -15.63 -5.87 3.47
C ASN A 29 -16.07 -6.44 4.83
N ALA A 30 -15.62 -5.85 5.94
CA ALA A 30 -16.00 -6.24 7.29
C ALA A 30 -17.50 -6.02 7.57
N LYS A 31 -18.08 -4.92 7.10
CA LYS A 31 -19.51 -4.62 7.24
C LYS A 31 -20.41 -5.53 6.41
N ALA A 32 -19.89 -6.10 5.32
CA ALA A 32 -20.68 -6.86 4.36
C ALA A 32 -21.07 -8.30 4.81
N SER A 33 -20.88 -8.65 6.09
CA SER A 33 -21.33 -9.88 6.79
C SER A 33 -21.59 -11.06 5.85
N ASN A 34 -20.51 -11.69 5.37
CA ASN A 34 -20.60 -12.72 4.35
C ASN A 34 -19.59 -13.84 4.60
N HIS A 35 -19.99 -15.07 4.28
CA HIS A 35 -19.16 -16.28 4.29
C HIS A 35 -17.88 -16.16 3.42
N LYS A 36 -17.78 -15.12 2.57
CA LYS A 36 -16.64 -14.85 1.68
C LYS A 36 -15.70 -13.75 2.20
N ALA A 37 -15.73 -13.40 3.47
CA ALA A 37 -14.89 -12.33 4.03
C ALA A 37 -13.39 -12.56 3.78
N ALA A 38 -12.89 -13.78 3.99
CA ALA A 38 -11.49 -14.13 3.74
C ALA A 38 -11.08 -13.98 2.26
N GLU A 39 -11.94 -14.43 1.33
CA GLU A 39 -11.71 -14.31 -0.12
C GLU A 39 -11.67 -12.84 -0.56
N LYS A 40 -12.58 -12.01 -0.02
CA LYS A 40 -12.59 -10.56 -0.27
C LYS A 40 -11.34 -9.88 0.27
N GLN A 41 -10.89 -10.29 1.45
CA GLN A 41 -9.68 -9.76 2.06
C GLN A 41 -8.43 -10.11 1.24
N GLN A 42 -8.32 -11.35 0.75
CA GLN A 42 -7.23 -11.76 -0.12
C GLN A 42 -7.24 -11.00 -1.45
N LYS A 43 -8.42 -10.86 -2.06
CA LYS A 43 -8.60 -10.04 -3.28
C LYS A 43 -8.20 -8.59 -3.07
N LEU A 44 -8.50 -8.02 -1.91
CA LEU A 44 -8.11 -6.65 -1.58
C LEU A 44 -6.58 -6.51 -1.49
N VAL A 45 -5.89 -7.47 -0.85
CA VAL A 45 -4.42 -7.49 -0.83
C VAL A 45 -3.86 -7.56 -2.25
N SER A 46 -4.40 -8.45 -3.10
CA SER A 46 -3.97 -8.53 -4.51
C SER A 46 -4.18 -7.21 -5.26
N GLN A 47 -5.29 -6.51 -5.03
CA GLN A 47 -5.55 -5.20 -5.64
C GLN A 47 -4.55 -4.14 -5.19
N VAL A 48 -4.17 -4.12 -3.91
CA VAL A 48 -3.13 -3.23 -3.39
C VAL A 48 -1.81 -3.44 -4.12
N LEU A 49 -1.38 -4.71 -4.26
CA LEU A 49 -0.13 -5.04 -4.96
C LEU A 49 -0.20 -4.71 -6.46
N MET A 50 -1.35 -4.94 -7.11
CA MET A 50 -1.55 -4.56 -8.51
C MET A 50 -1.42 -3.04 -8.72
N LYS A 51 -2.02 -2.23 -7.84
CA LYS A 51 -1.90 -0.76 -7.90
C LYS A 51 -0.45 -0.32 -7.73
N ALA A 52 0.29 -0.94 -6.81
CA ALA A 52 1.72 -0.66 -6.63
C ALA A 52 2.54 -1.00 -7.89
N GLN A 53 2.25 -2.12 -8.53
CA GLN A 53 2.91 -2.50 -9.78
C GLN A 53 2.60 -1.50 -10.91
N GLN A 54 1.34 -1.08 -11.05
CA GLN A 54 0.94 -0.06 -12.03
C GLN A 54 1.63 1.30 -11.78
N PHE A 55 1.78 1.67 -10.51
CA PHE A 55 2.52 2.87 -10.15
C PHE A 55 3.99 2.78 -10.58
N LYS A 56 4.63 1.62 -10.34
CA LYS A 56 6.01 1.34 -10.80
C LYS A 56 6.15 1.32 -12.32
N THR A 57 5.16 0.84 -13.08
CA THR A 57 5.26 0.87 -14.56
C THR A 57 5.21 2.28 -15.11
N ASN A 58 4.49 3.18 -14.44
CA ASN A 58 4.33 4.57 -14.86
C ASN A 58 5.43 5.49 -14.30
N HIS A 59 6.11 5.08 -13.22
CA HIS A 59 7.15 5.86 -12.55
C HIS A 59 8.41 5.03 -12.35
N THR A 60 9.56 5.50 -12.81
CA THR A 60 10.84 4.82 -12.56
C THR A 60 11.26 5.01 -11.10
N LEU A 61 10.89 4.06 -10.23
CA LEU A 61 11.19 4.13 -8.80
C LEU A 61 12.60 3.63 -8.50
N ASN A 62 13.45 4.48 -7.94
CA ASN A 62 14.72 4.10 -7.35
C ASN A 62 14.54 3.50 -5.93
N ALA A 63 15.60 2.94 -5.35
CA ALA A 63 15.55 2.29 -4.04
C ALA A 63 15.06 3.23 -2.91
N TYR A 64 15.45 4.50 -2.95
CA TYR A 64 15.02 5.50 -1.97
C TYR A 64 13.50 5.77 -2.07
N GLN A 65 12.97 5.90 -3.28
CA GLN A 65 11.54 6.10 -3.50
C GLN A 65 10.71 4.89 -3.08
N LYS A 66 11.20 3.68 -3.35
CA LYS A 66 10.55 2.43 -2.88
C LYS A 66 10.50 2.39 -1.34
N ALA A 67 11.58 2.78 -0.68
CA ALA A 67 11.62 2.87 0.79
C ALA A 67 10.68 3.95 1.33
N LYS A 68 10.64 5.13 0.70
CA LYS A 68 9.69 6.23 1.02
C LYS A 68 8.24 5.76 0.91
N LEU A 69 7.87 5.12 -0.19
CA LEU A 69 6.53 4.55 -0.42
C LEU A 69 6.19 3.50 0.65
N GLY A 70 7.08 2.53 0.87
CA GLY A 70 6.87 1.48 1.87
C GLY A 70 6.71 2.03 3.28
N ASN A 71 7.52 3.02 3.67
CA ASN A 71 7.40 3.68 4.97
C ASN A 71 6.10 4.46 5.10
N ALA A 72 5.72 5.24 4.09
CA ALA A 72 4.48 6.01 4.09
C ALA A 72 3.25 5.09 4.22
N PHE A 73 3.25 3.98 3.48
CA PHE A 73 2.22 2.95 3.56
C PHE A 73 2.17 2.31 4.95
N LYS A 74 3.33 1.87 5.47
CA LYS A 74 3.47 1.23 6.78
C LYS A 74 2.92 2.09 7.91
N TRP A 75 3.41 3.32 8.04
CA TRP A 75 3.03 4.19 9.14
C TRP A 75 1.58 4.61 9.04
N LYS A 76 1.09 4.90 7.83
CA LYS A 76 -0.31 5.25 7.64
C LYS A 76 -1.25 4.12 8.05
N LEU A 77 -0.94 2.85 7.74
CA LEU A 77 -1.76 1.74 8.22
C LEU A 77 -1.74 1.61 9.75
N ARG A 78 -0.60 1.86 10.40
CA ARG A 78 -0.52 1.88 11.88
C ARG A 78 -1.38 3.01 12.45
N ASP A 79 -1.30 4.20 11.88
CA ASP A 79 -2.10 5.37 12.29
C ASP A 79 -3.61 5.13 12.12
N LEU A 80 -4.00 4.32 11.12
CA LEU A 80 -5.38 3.91 10.89
C LEU A 80 -5.85 2.78 11.83
N GLY A 81 -4.97 2.26 12.69
CA GLY A 81 -5.29 1.28 13.73
C GLY A 81 -5.18 -0.18 13.30
N HIS A 82 -4.43 -0.49 12.24
CA HIS A 82 -4.19 -1.87 11.83
C HIS A 82 -3.13 -2.56 12.70
N GLU A 83 -3.31 -3.86 12.93
CA GLU A 83 -2.39 -4.71 13.70
C GLU A 83 -0.98 -4.73 13.12
N THR A 84 0.03 -4.73 14.01
CA THR A 84 1.43 -4.55 13.62
C THR A 84 1.93 -5.67 12.70
N GLU A 85 1.56 -6.92 12.98
CA GLU A 85 1.95 -8.08 12.19
C GLU A 85 1.40 -8.03 10.77
N LEU A 86 0.14 -7.61 10.64
CA LEU A 86 -0.51 -7.42 9.33
C LEU A 86 0.19 -6.31 8.55
N VAL A 87 0.44 -5.18 9.19
CA VAL A 87 1.11 -4.04 8.56
C VAL A 87 2.51 -4.42 8.06
N ASP A 88 3.29 -5.13 8.88
CA ASP A 88 4.65 -5.53 8.54
C ASP A 88 4.65 -6.55 7.38
N MET A 89 3.73 -7.51 7.39
CA MET A 89 3.53 -8.45 6.28
C MET A 89 3.18 -7.71 4.98
N MET A 90 2.16 -6.86 5.01
CA MET A 90 1.70 -6.13 3.83
C MET A 90 2.77 -5.21 3.26
N THR A 91 3.54 -4.54 4.14
CA THR A 91 4.65 -3.67 3.72
C THR A 91 5.75 -4.48 3.04
N LYS A 92 6.06 -5.68 3.55
CA LYS A 92 7.04 -6.58 2.93
C LYS A 92 6.58 -7.02 1.54
N ASP A 93 5.34 -7.47 1.40
CA ASP A 93 4.78 -7.90 0.11
C ASP A 93 4.73 -6.75 -0.91
N LEU A 94 4.40 -5.55 -0.45
CA LEU A 94 4.43 -4.34 -1.25
C LEU A 94 5.84 -4.05 -1.79
N LEU A 95 6.86 -4.09 -0.94
CA LEU A 95 8.24 -3.85 -1.35
C LEU A 95 8.77 -4.95 -2.30
N LEU A 96 8.34 -6.19 -2.11
CA LEU A 96 8.66 -7.30 -3.00
C LEU A 96 8.03 -7.12 -4.39
N ALA A 97 6.76 -6.70 -4.46
CA ALA A 97 6.11 -6.38 -5.72
C ALA A 97 6.82 -5.23 -6.45
N LEU A 98 7.35 -4.25 -5.71
CA LEU A 98 8.08 -3.13 -6.29
C LEU A 98 9.51 -3.47 -6.76
N ARG A 99 10.03 -4.68 -6.49
CA ARG A 99 11.40 -5.07 -6.85
C ARG A 99 11.66 -4.95 -8.34
#